data_AF-A0A955TUP2-F1
#
_entry.id   AF-A0A955TUP2-F1
#
_cell.length_a   1.000
_cell.length_b   1.000
_cell.length_c   1.000
_cell.angle_alpha   90.00
_cell.angle_beta   90.00
_cell.angle_gamma   90.00
#
_symmetry.space_group_name_H-M   'P 1'
#
loop_
_entity.id
_entity.type
_entity.pdbx_description
1 polymer ?
#
loop_
_entity_poly.entity_id
_entity_poly.type
_entity_poly.pdbx_seq_one_letter_code
_entity_poly.pdbx_strand_id
1 'polypeptide(L)'
;MQANDSSSRRIAFYTVGCRLNQAETALLADRFGRFGFTQVEFGEPADVLVVNTCSVTDEAEADCRRVVRRMLRTSPRAFVAVTGCYAQTSAKQLQAIDGIDLVLGTQYKMQLPEYVASLPTHEKNAKAELLHTKKIDYENFSLEGSGEYVTTRANLKIQDGCQFMCSFCLIPFARG
;
A
#
# COMPACT_ATOMS: atom_id res chain seq x y z
N MET A 1 21.07 29.91 9.80
CA MET A 1 21.66 28.69 9.24
C MET A 1 21.57 27.60 10.30
N GLN A 2 20.51 26.79 10.26
CA GLN A 2 20.45 25.53 11.00
C GLN A 2 20.51 24.44 9.94
N ALA A 3 21.55 23.62 9.99
CA ALA A 3 21.69 22.43 9.16
C ALA A 3 20.64 21.42 9.63
N ASN A 4 19.62 21.18 8.81
CA ASN A 4 18.65 20.12 9.05
C ASN A 4 19.31 18.82 8.59
N ASP A 5 19.86 18.07 9.55
CA ASP A 5 20.20 16.67 9.35
C ASP A 5 18.89 15.86 9.25
N SER A 6 18.27 15.87 8.08
CA SER A 6 17.10 15.03 7.79
C SER A 6 17.52 13.96 6.80
N SER A 7 18.07 12.86 7.29
CA SER A 7 18.16 11.64 6.48
C SER A 7 16.75 11.31 5.97
N SER A 8 16.56 11.38 4.66
CA SER A 8 15.29 11.05 4.00
C SER A 8 14.79 9.68 4.46
N ARG A 9 13.53 9.59 4.89
CA ARG A 9 12.94 8.32 5.36
C ARG A 9 12.87 7.34 4.19
N ARG A 10 13.33 6.11 4.40
CA ARG A 10 13.39 5.10 3.35
C ARG A 10 12.08 4.31 3.29
N ILE A 11 11.56 4.12 2.09
CA ILE A 11 10.33 3.36 1.85
C ILE A 11 10.56 2.25 0.84
N ALA A 12 10.07 1.05 1.15
CA ALA A 12 10.01 -0.07 0.22
C ALA A 12 8.55 -0.36 -0.17
N PHE A 13 8.34 -0.71 -1.43
CA PHE A 13 7.04 -1.18 -1.93
C PHE A 13 7.14 -2.66 -2.30
N TYR A 14 6.13 -3.43 -1.92
CA TYR A 14 5.96 -4.80 -2.41
C TYR A 14 4.59 -4.92 -3.06
N THR A 15 4.58 -5.14 -4.38
CA THR A 15 3.35 -5.19 -5.17
C THR A 15 3.06 -6.63 -5.60
N VAL A 16 1.89 -7.13 -5.22
CA VAL A 16 1.36 -8.42 -5.67
C VAL A 16 0.10 -8.16 -6.47
N GLY A 17 0.03 -8.70 -7.69
CA GLY A 17 -1.19 -8.67 -8.47
C GLY A 17 -1.01 -8.19 -9.90
N CYS A 18 -1.97 -7.38 -10.35
CA CYS A 18 -2.14 -7.03 -11.75
C CYS A 18 -1.55 -5.66 -12.09
N ARG A 19 -1.66 -5.26 -13.38
CA ARG A 19 -1.22 -3.94 -13.88
C ARG A 19 -1.85 -2.77 -13.12
N LEU A 20 -3.07 -2.95 -12.61
CA LEU A 20 -3.75 -1.93 -11.80
C LEU A 20 -3.04 -1.72 -10.46
N ASN A 21 -2.60 -2.79 -9.78
CA ASN A 21 -1.80 -2.66 -8.57
C ASN A 21 -0.46 -1.99 -8.86
N GLN A 22 0.18 -2.31 -9.99
CA GLN A 22 1.43 -1.66 -10.41
C GLN A 22 1.25 -0.16 -10.64
N ALA A 23 0.15 0.25 -11.29
CA ALA A 23 -0.17 1.67 -11.48
C ALA A 23 -0.40 2.39 -10.16
N GLU A 24 -1.11 1.76 -9.22
CA GLU A 24 -1.37 2.33 -7.91
C GLU A 24 -0.11 2.44 -7.06
N THR A 25 0.79 1.46 -7.14
CA THR A 25 2.10 1.55 -6.49
C THR A 25 2.95 2.68 -7.07
N ALA A 26 2.96 2.87 -8.40
CA ALA A 26 3.69 3.96 -9.03
C ALA A 26 3.19 5.34 -8.57
N LEU A 27 1.87 5.51 -8.43
CA LEU A 27 1.26 6.73 -7.91
C LEU A 27 1.57 6.94 -6.41
N LEU A 28 1.56 5.87 -5.62
CA LEU A 28 1.96 5.94 -4.22
C LEU A 28 3.43 6.34 -4.09
N ALA A 29 4.32 5.72 -4.86
CA ALA A 29 5.74 6.04 -4.85
C ALA A 29 6.00 7.52 -5.16
N ASP A 30 5.38 8.05 -6.23
CA ASP A 30 5.46 9.47 -6.59
C ASP A 30 4.96 10.36 -5.44
N ARG A 31 3.78 10.08 -4.87
CA ARG A 31 3.26 10.85 -3.73
C ARG A 31 4.20 10.78 -2.52
N PHE A 32 4.69 9.61 -2.14
CA PHE A 32 5.65 9.45 -1.04
C PHE A 32 6.93 10.27 -1.28
N GLY A 33 7.42 10.32 -2.53
CA GLY A 33 8.54 11.19 -2.92
C GLY A 33 8.27 12.67 -2.62
N ARG A 34 7.05 13.16 -2.89
CA ARG A 34 6.63 14.54 -2.55
C ARG A 34 6.58 14.80 -1.04
N PHE A 35 6.42 13.77 -0.21
CA PHE A 35 6.53 13.84 1.25
C PHE A 35 7.96 13.67 1.78
N GLY A 36 8.96 13.64 0.89
CA GLY A 36 10.38 13.55 1.28
C GLY A 36 10.83 12.14 1.68
N PHE A 37 10.17 11.10 1.17
CA PHE A 37 10.64 9.72 1.32
C PHE A 37 11.52 9.32 0.13
N THR A 38 12.52 8.50 0.39
CA THR A 38 13.36 7.88 -0.64
C THR A 38 12.98 6.43 -0.83
N GLN A 39 12.55 6.07 -2.03
CA GLN A 39 12.26 4.68 -2.36
C GLN A 39 13.56 3.85 -2.39
N VAL A 40 13.51 2.67 -1.76
CA VAL A 40 14.56 1.66 -1.80
C VAL A 40 14.02 0.33 -2.32
N GLU A 41 14.91 -0.54 -2.78
CA GLU A 41 14.51 -1.87 -3.24
C GLU A 41 13.98 -2.72 -2.09
N PHE A 42 12.97 -3.56 -2.38
CA PHE A 42 12.45 -4.47 -1.36
C PHE A 42 13.51 -5.48 -0.93
N GLY A 43 13.80 -5.50 0.37
CA GLY A 43 14.83 -6.34 0.98
C GLY A 43 16.00 -5.52 1.54
N GLU A 44 16.16 -4.28 1.08
CA GLU A 44 17.02 -3.31 1.74
C GLU A 44 16.38 -2.79 3.03
N PRO A 45 17.19 -2.26 3.98
CA PRO A 45 16.64 -1.64 5.16
C PRO A 45 15.77 -0.42 4.78
N ALA A 46 14.51 -0.43 5.21
CA ALA A 46 13.57 0.67 5.04
C ALA A 46 12.90 1.02 6.37
N ASP A 47 12.42 2.26 6.49
CA ASP A 47 11.64 2.75 7.63
C ASP A 47 10.15 2.43 7.46
N VAL A 48 9.70 2.31 6.21
CA VAL A 48 8.31 2.02 5.84
C VAL A 48 8.29 0.92 4.79
N LEU A 49 7.38 -0.04 4.95
CA LEU A 49 6.99 -1.00 3.92
C LEU A 49 5.53 -0.79 3.57
N VAL A 50 5.24 -0.66 2.27
CA VAL A 50 3.88 -0.70 1.75
C VAL A 50 3.69 -1.98 0.93
N VAL A 51 2.78 -2.84 1.38
CA VAL A 51 2.35 -4.03 0.65
C VAL A 51 1.05 -3.73 -0.09
N ASN A 52 1.11 -3.58 -1.42
CA ASN A 52 -0.06 -3.42 -2.26
C ASN A 52 -0.42 -4.77 -2.88
N THR A 53 -1.46 -5.42 -2.34
CA THR A 53 -1.74 -6.83 -2.58
C THR A 53 -3.10 -7.08 -3.25
N CYS A 54 -3.14 -8.12 -4.07
CA CYS A 54 -4.33 -8.60 -4.74
C CYS A 54 -5.09 -9.61 -3.86
N SER A 55 -6.38 -9.83 -4.12
CA SER A 55 -7.23 -10.76 -3.34
C SER A 55 -7.72 -11.97 -4.13
N VAL A 56 -7.27 -12.14 -5.39
CA VAL A 56 -7.83 -13.16 -6.29
C VAL A 56 -7.21 -14.54 -6.14
N THR A 57 -6.15 -14.71 -5.34
CA THR A 57 -5.55 -16.03 -5.11
C THR A 57 -5.25 -16.27 -3.64
N ASP A 58 -5.39 -17.52 -3.20
CA ASP A 58 -5.06 -17.96 -1.84
C ASP A 58 -3.58 -17.75 -1.51
N GLU A 59 -2.70 -17.69 -2.51
CA GLU A 59 -1.28 -17.42 -2.31
C GLU A 59 -1.00 -15.99 -1.80
N ALA A 60 -1.88 -15.03 -2.11
CA ALA A 60 -1.66 -13.63 -1.77
C ALA A 60 -1.61 -13.39 -0.24
N GLU A 61 -2.35 -14.18 0.53
CA GLU A 61 -2.34 -14.14 1.99
C GLU A 61 -1.02 -14.69 2.56
N ALA A 62 -0.59 -15.87 2.09
CA ALA A 62 0.66 -16.49 2.52
C ALA A 62 1.86 -15.59 2.18
N ASP A 63 1.84 -14.97 1.01
CA ASP A 63 2.88 -14.06 0.56
C ASP A 63 2.89 -12.76 1.36
N CYS A 64 1.74 -12.18 1.69
CA CYS A 64 1.68 -11.01 2.57
C CYS A 64 2.38 -11.28 3.91
N ARG A 65 2.02 -12.39 4.60
CA ARG A 65 2.68 -12.78 5.86
C ARG A 65 4.19 -12.98 5.70
N ARG A 66 4.61 -13.63 4.61
CA ARG A 66 6.03 -13.89 4.32
C ARG A 66 6.81 -12.60 4.12
N VAL A 67 6.23 -11.65 3.38
CA VAL A 67 6.80 -10.33 3.07
C VAL A 67 6.96 -9.49 4.33
N VAL A 68 5.91 -9.40 5.15
CA VAL A 68 5.96 -8.68 6.44
C VAL A 68 7.07 -9.26 7.33
N ARG A 69 7.12 -10.59 7.51
CA ARG A 69 8.17 -11.24 8.30
C ARG A 69 9.57 -11.02 7.73
N ARG A 70 9.72 -11.04 6.40
CA ARG A 70 11.02 -10.77 5.75
C ARG A 70 11.47 -9.35 6.04
N MET A 71 10.58 -8.37 5.91
CA MET A 71 10.88 -6.97 6.19
C MET A 71 11.29 -6.77 7.65
N LEU A 72 10.54 -7.31 8.60
CA LEU A 72 10.81 -7.13 10.03
C LEU A 72 12.06 -7.85 10.52
N ARG A 73 12.62 -8.80 9.74
CA ARG A 73 13.96 -9.33 10.00
C ARG A 73 15.07 -8.35 9.64
N THR A 74 14.91 -7.60 8.56
CA THR A 74 15.91 -6.61 8.11
C THR A 74 15.74 -5.27 8.82
N SER A 75 14.50 -4.82 9.01
CA SER A 75 14.13 -3.60 9.74
C SER A 75 13.08 -3.91 10.81
N PRO A 76 13.48 -4.31 12.03
CA PRO A 76 12.55 -4.67 13.11
C PRO A 76 11.58 -3.55 13.51
N ARG A 77 11.96 -2.29 13.28
CA ARG A 77 11.15 -1.09 13.59
C ARG A 77 10.48 -0.48 12.35
N ALA A 78 10.46 -1.17 11.21
CA ALA A 78 9.78 -0.65 10.03
C ALA A 78 8.27 -0.58 10.27
N PHE A 79 7.66 0.54 9.88
CA PHE A 79 6.21 0.68 9.81
C PHE A 79 5.69 -0.10 8.59
N VAL A 80 4.70 -0.95 8.79
CA VAL A 80 4.17 -1.84 7.75
C VAL A 80 2.72 -1.48 7.47
N ALA A 81 2.46 -0.95 6.28
CA ALA A 81 1.13 -0.69 5.76
C ALA A 81 0.73 -1.73 4.71
N VAL A 82 -0.51 -2.21 4.77
CA VAL A 82 -1.07 -3.12 3.77
C VAL A 82 -2.29 -2.50 3.11
N THR A 83 -2.33 -2.53 1.78
CA THR A 83 -3.44 -2.02 0.98
C THR A 83 -3.72 -2.89 -0.26
N GLY A 84 -4.68 -2.50 -1.07
CA GLY A 84 -5.13 -3.20 -2.26
C GLY A 84 -6.40 -4.03 -2.05
N CYS A 85 -6.69 -4.93 -3.00
CA CYS A 85 -7.95 -5.70 -3.00
C CYS A 85 -8.09 -6.60 -1.77
N TYR A 86 -6.98 -7.14 -1.25
CA TYR A 86 -7.01 -8.01 -0.07
C TYR A 86 -7.30 -7.21 1.21
N ALA A 87 -6.75 -5.99 1.31
CA ALA A 87 -7.10 -5.05 2.38
C ALA A 87 -8.58 -4.62 2.33
N GLN A 88 -9.19 -4.59 1.14
CA GLN A 88 -10.62 -4.29 1.02
C GLN A 88 -11.52 -5.49 1.37
N THR A 89 -11.16 -6.69 0.95
CA THR A 89 -12.04 -7.88 1.08
C THR A 89 -11.86 -8.62 2.41
N SER A 90 -10.65 -8.61 2.97
CA SER A 90 -10.27 -9.41 4.15
C SER A 90 -9.54 -8.57 5.21
N ALA A 91 -9.95 -7.31 5.37
CA ALA A 91 -9.27 -6.34 6.24
C ALA A 91 -9.06 -6.83 7.68
N LYS A 92 -10.03 -7.53 8.26
CA LYS A 92 -9.94 -8.08 9.63
C LYS A 92 -8.91 -9.20 9.76
N GLN A 93 -8.74 -10.01 8.71
CA GLN A 93 -7.73 -11.08 8.70
C GLN A 93 -6.33 -10.47 8.68
N LEU A 94 -6.13 -9.45 7.84
CA LEU A 94 -4.88 -8.68 7.79
C LEU A 94 -4.59 -7.98 9.11
N GLN A 95 -5.60 -7.37 9.75
CA GLN A 95 -5.44 -6.70 11.05
C GLN A 95 -4.95 -7.65 12.16
N ALA A 96 -5.20 -8.95 12.03
CA ALA A 96 -4.78 -9.97 12.98
C ALA A 96 -3.34 -10.51 12.72
N ILE A 97 -2.67 -10.06 11.65
CA ILE A 97 -1.29 -10.47 11.36
C ILE A 97 -0.33 -9.60 12.17
N ASP A 98 0.49 -10.26 12.99
CA ASP A 98 1.52 -9.60 13.77
C ASP A 98 2.52 -8.83 12.90
N GLY A 99 2.82 -7.61 13.33
CA GLY A 99 3.80 -6.74 12.68
C GLY A 99 3.25 -5.82 11.60
N ILE A 100 1.96 -5.93 11.24
CA ILE A 100 1.25 -4.93 10.46
C ILE A 100 0.84 -3.77 11.37
N ASP A 101 1.08 -2.54 10.94
CA ASP A 101 0.75 -1.34 11.69
C ASP A 101 -0.54 -0.66 11.19
N LEU A 102 -0.84 -0.82 9.90
CA LEU A 102 -1.98 -0.18 9.25
C LEU A 102 -2.52 -1.00 8.09
N VAL A 103 -3.84 -1.15 8.03
CA VAL A 103 -4.57 -1.76 6.91
C VAL A 103 -5.49 -0.70 6.29
N LEU A 104 -5.30 -0.40 5.00
CA LEU A 104 -6.12 0.57 4.27
C LEU A 104 -6.88 -0.11 3.13
N GLY A 105 -8.21 0.00 3.20
CA GLY A 105 -9.10 -0.32 2.09
C GLY A 105 -8.86 0.58 0.87
N THR A 106 -9.49 0.21 -0.23
CA THR A 106 -9.30 0.84 -1.54
C THR A 106 -9.60 2.35 -1.52
N GLN A 107 -10.55 2.80 -0.69
CA GLN A 107 -10.90 4.21 -0.59
C GLN A 107 -9.76 5.08 -0.03
N TYR A 108 -9.02 4.57 0.96
CA TYR A 108 -8.08 5.39 1.73
C TYR A 108 -6.64 5.25 1.27
N LYS A 109 -6.34 4.32 0.36
CA LYS A 109 -4.96 3.98 -0.01
C LYS A 109 -4.12 5.16 -0.48
N MET A 110 -4.70 6.12 -1.20
CA MET A 110 -3.96 7.28 -1.72
C MET A 110 -3.62 8.32 -0.65
N GLN A 111 -4.21 8.21 0.54
CA GLN A 111 -3.93 9.04 1.74
C GLN A 111 -2.82 8.45 2.61
N LEU A 112 -2.26 7.30 2.22
CA LEU A 112 -1.23 6.61 2.97
C LEU A 112 0.04 7.47 3.19
N PRO A 113 0.54 8.23 2.20
CA PRO A 113 1.67 9.12 2.41
C PRO A 113 1.42 10.15 3.51
N GLU A 114 0.26 10.79 3.53
CA GLU A 114 -0.16 11.78 4.52
C GLU A 114 -0.17 11.18 5.93
N TYR A 115 -0.77 9.98 6.06
CA TYR A 115 -0.84 9.26 7.31
C TYR A 115 0.56 8.94 7.84
N VAL A 116 1.40 8.30 7.03
CA VAL A 116 2.75 7.88 7.42
C VAL A 116 3.67 9.08 7.67
N ALA A 117 3.47 10.17 6.91
CA ALA A 117 4.23 11.40 7.10
C ALA A 117 4.01 12.02 8.47
N SER A 118 2.77 11.94 8.98
CA SER A 118 2.35 12.49 10.28
C SER A 118 2.86 11.72 11.50
N LEU A 119 3.26 10.46 11.31
CA LEU A 119 3.72 9.60 12.40
C LEU A 119 5.17 9.89 12.81
N PRO A 120 5.49 9.83 14.12
CA PRO A 120 6.87 9.80 14.58
C PRO A 120 7.65 8.63 13.98
N THR A 121 8.90 8.87 13.61
CA THR A 121 9.76 7.85 12.99
C THR A 121 9.95 6.65 13.93
N HIS A 122 9.82 5.44 13.39
CA HIS A 122 9.98 4.15 14.10
C HIS A 122 8.95 3.82 15.17
N GLU A 123 7.82 4.52 15.22
CA GLU A 123 6.72 4.15 16.11
C GLU A 123 5.92 3.00 15.48
N LYS A 124 5.91 1.85 16.16
CA LYS A 124 5.10 0.68 15.78
C LYS A 124 3.79 0.71 16.55
N ASN A 125 2.71 0.36 15.88
CA ASN A 125 1.43 0.20 16.55
C ASN A 125 1.41 -1.15 17.28
N ALA A 126 0.90 -1.16 18.53
CA ALA A 126 0.71 -2.41 19.26
C ALA A 126 -0.32 -3.34 18.57
N LYS A 127 -1.26 -2.74 17.83
CA LYS A 127 -2.24 -3.42 17.00
C LYS A 127 -2.45 -2.63 15.72
N ALA A 128 -2.59 -3.33 14.59
CA ALA A 128 -2.87 -2.70 13.31
C ALA A 128 -4.11 -1.81 13.37
N GLU A 129 -3.97 -0.55 12.97
CA GLU A 129 -5.10 0.33 12.70
C GLU A 129 -5.80 -0.11 11.40
N LEU A 130 -7.11 0.10 11.31
CA LEU A 130 -7.92 -0.33 10.17
C LEU A 130 -8.74 0.85 9.63
N LEU A 131 -8.39 1.32 8.43
CA LEU A 131 -9.13 2.31 7.68
C LEU A 131 -9.83 1.64 6.51
N HIS A 132 -11.13 1.38 6.63
CA HIS A 132 -11.91 0.62 5.67
C HIS A 132 -13.35 1.12 5.59
N THR A 133 -13.90 1.14 4.37
CA THR A 133 -15.32 1.39 4.10
C THR A 133 -15.87 0.29 3.22
N LYS A 134 -17.15 -0.04 3.38
CA LYS A 134 -17.83 -1.04 2.52
C LYS A 134 -18.13 -0.51 1.12
N LYS A 135 -18.48 0.76 1.00
CA LYS A 135 -18.79 1.43 -0.27
C LYS A 135 -17.71 2.43 -0.59
N ILE A 136 -17.25 2.40 -1.83
CA ILE A 136 -16.20 3.28 -2.32
C ILE A 136 -16.87 4.40 -3.10
N ASP A 137 -16.53 5.64 -2.77
CA ASP A 137 -17.07 6.81 -3.47
C ASP A 137 -16.52 6.91 -4.89
N TYR A 138 -17.36 7.36 -5.83
CA TYR A 138 -16.99 7.60 -7.23
C TYR A 138 -15.94 8.71 -7.36
N GLU A 139 -15.95 9.69 -6.46
CA GLU A 139 -15.00 10.81 -6.47
C GLU A 139 -13.56 10.35 -6.13
N ASN A 140 -13.40 9.15 -5.57
CA ASN A 140 -12.10 8.55 -5.22
C ASN A 140 -11.30 8.05 -6.44
N PHE A 141 -11.73 8.37 -7.67
CA PHE A 141 -11.02 8.03 -8.90
C PHE A 141 -10.02 9.12 -9.36
N SER A 142 -9.95 10.26 -8.68
CA SER A 142 -9.05 11.35 -9.10
C SER A 142 -7.57 10.97 -8.92
N LEU A 143 -6.84 10.84 -10.03
CA LEU A 143 -5.41 10.52 -10.06
C LEU A 143 -4.61 11.70 -10.58
N GLU A 144 -3.57 12.10 -9.84
CA GLU A 144 -2.62 13.10 -10.28
C GLU A 144 -1.52 12.45 -11.14
N GLY A 145 -1.81 12.22 -12.42
CA GLY A 145 -0.84 11.70 -13.39
C GLY A 145 -0.73 10.18 -13.42
N SER A 146 0.42 9.67 -13.87
CA SER A 146 0.67 8.23 -14.04
C SER A 146 1.54 7.62 -12.93
N GLY A 147 2.18 8.44 -12.10
CA GLY A 147 3.28 8.03 -11.23
C GLY A 147 4.60 7.86 -11.98
N GLU A 148 5.66 7.46 -11.25
CA GLU A 148 6.99 7.22 -11.82
C GLU A 148 7.17 5.76 -12.25
N TYR A 149 7.77 5.55 -13.41
CA TYR A 149 8.11 4.23 -13.93
C TYR A 149 9.58 4.20 -14.34
N VAL A 150 10.25 3.10 -14.01
CA VAL A 150 11.62 2.83 -14.47
C VAL A 150 11.65 2.40 -15.94
N THR A 151 10.51 1.92 -16.48
CA THR A 151 10.41 1.42 -17.85
C THR A 151 9.90 2.49 -18.81
N THR A 152 10.11 2.28 -20.12
CA THR A 152 9.58 3.16 -21.18
C THR A 152 8.06 3.05 -21.39
N ARG A 153 7.37 2.18 -20.64
CA ARG A 153 5.92 1.97 -20.71
C ARG A 153 5.28 2.23 -19.34
N ALA A 154 4.28 3.10 -19.31
CA ALA A 154 3.50 3.39 -18.11
C ALA A 154 2.17 2.65 -18.13
N ASN A 155 1.73 2.13 -16.98
CA ASN A 155 0.34 1.71 -16.80
C ASN A 155 -0.50 2.94 -16.47
N LEU A 156 -1.55 3.20 -17.25
CA LEU A 156 -2.50 4.29 -16.95
C LEU A 156 -3.82 3.69 -16.48
N LYS A 157 -4.18 3.99 -15.24
CA LYS A 157 -5.47 3.59 -14.66
C LYS A 157 -6.57 4.49 -15.24
N ILE A 158 -7.43 3.90 -16.08
CA ILE A 158 -8.58 4.60 -16.71
C ILE A 158 -9.94 4.20 -16.11
N GLN A 159 -9.97 3.16 -15.28
CA GLN A 159 -11.15 2.67 -14.57
C GLN A 159 -10.73 2.01 -13.26
N ASP A 160 -11.57 2.13 -12.24
CA ASP A 160 -11.51 1.31 -11.02
C ASP A 160 -12.85 0.59 -10.85
N GLY A 161 -12.82 -0.65 -10.36
CA GLY A 161 -14.03 -1.45 -10.16
C GLY A 161 -14.72 -1.93 -11.45
N CYS A 162 -15.86 -2.58 -11.28
CA CYS A 162 -16.66 -3.16 -12.36
C CYS A 162 -18.11 -3.36 -11.88
N GLN A 163 -19.11 -2.93 -12.66
CA GLN A 163 -20.53 -3.09 -12.31
C GLN A 163 -21.14 -4.43 -12.78
N PHE A 164 -20.38 -5.23 -13.53
CA PHE A 164 -20.85 -6.55 -13.97
C PHE A 164 -20.82 -7.54 -12.80
N MET A 165 -22.00 -8.05 -12.43
CA MET A 165 -22.15 -9.05 -11.38
C MET A 165 -21.95 -10.47 -11.93
N CYS A 166 -20.70 -10.79 -12.28
CA CYS A 166 -20.31 -12.15 -12.65
C CYS A 166 -20.31 -13.04 -11.39
N SER A 167 -20.87 -14.25 -11.48
CA SER A 167 -21.04 -15.17 -10.35
C SER A 167 -19.75 -15.56 -9.62
N PHE A 168 -18.60 -15.40 -10.27
CA PHE A 168 -17.28 -15.74 -9.74
C PHE A 168 -16.41 -14.53 -9.37
N CYS A 169 -16.83 -13.31 -9.72
CA CYS A 169 -15.95 -12.14 -9.66
C CYS A 169 -16.10 -11.37 -8.35
N LEU A 170 -14.98 -11.21 -7.62
CA LEU A 170 -14.96 -10.44 -6.37
C LEU A 170 -14.80 -8.92 -6.58
N ILE A 171 -14.46 -8.46 -7.79
CA ILE A 171 -14.08 -7.07 -8.06
C ILE A 171 -15.14 -6.04 -7.63
N PRO A 172 -16.46 -6.27 -7.83
CA PRO A 172 -17.49 -5.35 -7.31
C PRO A 172 -17.41 -5.12 -5.80
N PHE A 173 -16.81 -6.02 -5.03
CA PHE A 173 -16.66 -5.86 -3.58
C PHE A 173 -15.29 -5.30 -3.17
N ALA A 174 -14.28 -5.45 -4.03
CA ALA A 174 -12.90 -5.04 -3.73
C ALA A 174 -12.58 -3.61 -4.21
N ARG A 175 -13.30 -3.10 -5.21
CA ARG A 175 -12.96 -1.85 -5.91
C ARG A 175 -14.16 -0.94 -6.21
N GLY A 176 -15.33 -1.22 -5.62
CA GLY A 176 -16.49 -0.33 -5.64
C GLY A 176 -17.78 -1.09 -5.82
#